data_AF-A0A661ML70-F1
#
_entry.id   AF-A0A661ML70-F1
#
_cell.length_a   1.000
_cell.length_b   1.000
_cell.length_c   1.000
_cell.angle_alpha   90.00
_cell.angle_beta   90.00
_cell.angle_gamma   90.00
#
_symmetry.space_group_name_H-M   'P 1'
#
loop_
_entity.id
_entity.type
_entity.pdbx_description
1 polymer ?
#
loop_
_entity_poly.entity_id
_entity_poly.type
_entity_poly.pdbx_seq_one_letter_code
_entity_poly.pdbx_strand_id
1 'polypeptide(L)'
;MRALPSATTVCRVLIGLDRAGASGTLHVHGEGRRATISLESSQIVGANIDRRVATSHRHVFENVLQMCTWEGLILRLVQAPAAATWWKLAEPVPARTVALQTMRAAVKGVDTASVRSGLGNTTYHLTEAGESLFRGAELRPEETAVLFWLRRGVPAEDLLTLTGCGLAGYRFVWMLKLLGAASPKAGGSYPLLLRKRRQMRKQVSAHALLDLPEGAGGRDARIALRKLVRDLHPDRFGERAPPALRRASGEIVTALVDAEARIASGRAD
;
A
#
# COMPACT_ATOMS: atom_id res chain seq x y z
N MET A 1 17.59 -13.81 6.29
CA MET A 1 16.87 -12.53 6.08
C MET A 1 15.86 -12.27 7.20
N ARG A 2 16.30 -12.12 8.47
CA ARG A 2 15.38 -11.93 9.62
C ARG A 2 14.90 -10.49 9.84
N ALA A 3 15.59 -9.49 9.25
CA ALA A 3 15.34 -8.07 9.53
C ALA A 3 14.21 -7.42 8.72
N LEU A 4 13.75 -8.03 7.62
CA LEU A 4 12.78 -7.38 6.71
C LEU A 4 11.38 -7.21 7.33
N PRO A 5 10.79 -8.20 8.04
CA PRO A 5 9.50 -8.02 8.71
C PRO A 5 9.54 -6.93 9.79
N SER A 6 10.59 -6.92 10.60
CA SER A 6 10.83 -5.91 11.63
C SER A 6 11.01 -4.51 11.01
N ALA A 7 11.84 -4.38 9.97
CA ALA A 7 12.01 -3.12 9.23
C ALA A 7 10.68 -2.62 8.63
N THR A 8 9.90 -3.52 8.02
CA THR A 8 8.59 -3.17 7.46
C THR A 8 7.65 -2.64 8.54
N THR A 9 7.64 -3.27 9.71
CA THR A 9 6.79 -2.88 10.84
C THR A 9 7.18 -1.51 11.39
N VAL A 10 8.46 -1.32 11.71
CA VAL A 10 9.00 -0.04 12.21
C VAL A 10 8.74 1.09 11.21
N CYS A 11 9.03 0.87 9.93
CA CYS A 11 8.90 1.91 8.91
C CYS A 11 7.43 2.27 8.62
N ARG A 12 6.51 1.31 8.64
CA ARG A 12 5.07 1.60 8.56
C ARG A 12 4.59 2.48 9.71
N VAL A 13 5.06 2.22 10.93
CA VAL A 13 4.74 3.02 12.11
C VAL A 13 5.30 4.44 11.96
N LEU A 14 6.58 4.58 11.60
CA LEU A 14 7.19 5.90 11.38
C LEU A 14 6.48 6.72 10.29
N ILE A 15 6.09 6.08 9.18
CA ILE A 15 5.31 6.74 8.12
C ILE A 15 3.92 7.15 8.64
N GLY A 16 3.27 6.30 9.43
CA GLY A 16 1.98 6.63 10.05
C GLY A 16 2.07 7.84 10.99
N LEU A 17 3.13 7.89 11.81
CA LEU A 17 3.41 9.01 12.70
C LEU A 17 3.74 10.29 11.93
N ASP A 18 4.50 10.18 10.83
CA ASP A 18 4.83 11.31 9.96
C ASP A 18 3.57 11.95 9.38
N ARG A 19 2.69 11.11 8.82
CA ARG A 19 1.40 11.54 8.23
C ARG A 19 0.45 12.14 9.27
N ALA A 20 0.47 11.64 10.49
CA ALA A 20 -0.35 12.15 11.57
C ALA A 20 0.19 13.46 12.17
N GLY A 21 1.40 13.91 11.78
CA GLY A 21 2.06 15.05 12.43
C GLY A 21 2.32 14.79 13.91
N ALA A 22 2.55 13.53 14.29
CA ALA A 22 2.54 13.11 15.68
C ALA A 22 3.69 13.69 16.49
N SER A 23 3.41 13.99 17.76
CA SER A 23 4.38 14.33 18.80
C SER A 23 4.28 13.32 19.95
N GLY A 24 5.40 12.99 20.56
CA GLY A 24 5.48 12.04 21.68
C GLY A 24 6.70 11.14 21.61
N THR A 25 6.70 10.06 22.38
CA THR A 25 7.79 9.08 22.38
C THR A 25 7.28 7.70 21.94
N LEU A 26 7.87 7.18 20.88
CA LEU A 26 7.69 5.81 20.43
C LEU A 26 8.63 4.89 21.21
N HIS A 27 8.05 4.07 22.07
CA HIS A 27 8.76 3.00 22.77
C HIS A 27 8.77 1.75 21.91
N VAL A 28 9.94 1.13 21.77
CA VAL A 28 10.12 -0.11 21.03
C VAL A 28 10.81 -1.12 21.94
N HIS A 29 10.23 -2.32 22.04
CA HIS A 29 10.75 -3.43 22.83
C HIS A 29 10.94 -4.65 21.92
N GLY A 30 12.03 -5.40 22.08
CA GLY A 30 12.28 -6.66 21.37
C GLY A 30 13.54 -7.33 21.88
N GLU A 31 13.55 -8.67 21.96
CA GLU A 31 14.70 -9.46 22.48
C GLU A 31 15.26 -9.00 23.84
N GLY A 32 14.40 -8.51 24.75
CA GLY A 32 14.85 -7.95 26.03
C GLY A 32 15.59 -6.60 25.92
N ARG A 33 15.70 -6.04 24.71
CA ARG A 33 16.23 -4.71 24.43
C ARG A 33 15.11 -3.70 24.35
N ARG A 34 15.49 -2.42 24.48
CA ARG A 34 14.57 -1.29 24.44
C ARG A 34 15.14 -0.14 23.62
N ALA A 35 14.23 0.55 22.96
CA ALA A 35 14.51 1.77 22.23
C ALA A 35 13.41 2.80 22.48
N THR A 36 13.79 4.07 22.40
CA THR A 36 12.89 5.22 22.46
C THR A 36 13.22 6.16 21.33
N ILE A 37 12.23 6.47 20.49
CA ILE A 37 12.33 7.46 19.43
C ILE A 37 11.37 8.60 19.78
N SER A 38 11.92 9.79 20.03
CA SER A 38 11.14 10.97 20.38
C SER A 38 10.83 11.78 19.13
N LEU A 39 9.56 12.17 18.99
CA LEU A 39 9.04 12.91 17.86
C LEU A 39 8.42 14.25 18.30
N GLU A 40 8.66 15.29 17.52
CA GLU A 40 7.98 16.59 17.58
C GLU A 40 7.50 16.94 16.17
N SER A 41 6.18 17.03 15.96
CA SER A 41 5.57 17.41 14.67
C SER A 41 6.16 16.65 13.49
N SER A 42 6.08 15.30 13.52
CA SER A 42 6.67 14.36 12.55
C SER A 42 8.20 14.31 12.43
N GLN A 43 8.93 15.15 13.16
CA GLN A 43 10.39 15.13 13.19
C GLN A 43 10.88 14.25 14.33
N ILE A 44 11.82 13.35 14.06
CA ILE A 44 12.59 12.67 15.09
C ILE A 44 13.57 13.68 15.67
N VAL A 45 13.38 14.01 16.94
CA VAL A 45 14.23 14.93 17.71
C VAL A 45 15.23 14.19 18.60
N GLY A 46 15.07 12.89 18.76
CA GLY A 46 16.01 12.05 19.49
C GLY A 46 15.74 10.57 19.27
N ALA A 47 16.80 9.76 19.25
CA ALA A 47 16.70 8.32 19.42
C ALA A 47 17.68 7.79 20.49
N ASN A 48 17.21 6.93 21.38
CA ASN A 48 18.05 6.11 22.25
C ASN A 48 17.70 4.65 21.98
N ILE A 49 18.66 3.90 21.46
CA ILE A 49 18.46 2.51 21.05
C ILE A 49 19.50 1.67 21.78
N ASP A 50 19.04 0.78 22.66
CA ASP A 50 19.91 -0.08 23.47
C ASP A 50 21.02 0.68 24.21
N ARG A 51 20.62 1.76 24.90
CA ARG A 51 21.51 2.67 25.66
C ARG A 51 22.48 3.48 24.80
N ARG A 52 22.30 3.51 23.48
CA ARG A 52 23.07 4.37 22.56
C ARG A 52 22.23 5.57 22.16
N VAL A 53 22.60 6.74 22.65
CA VAL A 53 21.97 8.01 22.28
C VAL A 53 22.50 8.45 20.92
N ALA A 54 21.60 8.67 19.96
CA ALA A 54 21.95 9.20 18.66
C ALA A 54 22.24 10.70 18.76
N THR A 55 23.37 11.12 18.18
CA THR A 55 23.83 12.52 18.16
C THR A 55 23.78 13.15 16.77
N SER A 56 23.44 12.38 15.74
CA SER A 56 23.36 12.82 14.34
C SER A 56 22.30 12.01 13.58
N HIS A 57 21.86 12.49 12.41
CA HIS A 57 20.95 11.74 11.54
C HIS A 57 21.49 10.37 11.17
N ARG A 58 22.80 10.28 10.92
CA ARG A 58 23.48 9.02 10.61
C ARG A 58 23.37 8.02 11.76
N HIS A 59 23.60 8.46 13.01
CA HIS A 59 23.44 7.60 14.18
C HIS A 59 21.99 7.16 14.37
N VAL A 60 21.01 8.03 14.12
CA VAL A 60 19.59 7.64 14.15
C VAL A 60 19.34 6.50 13.16
N PHE A 61 19.78 6.68 11.92
CA PHE A 61 19.60 5.68 10.86
C PHE A 61 20.27 4.35 11.18
N GLU A 62 21.55 4.35 11.56
CA GLU A 62 22.31 3.14 11.89
C GLU A 62 21.68 2.40 13.08
N ASN A 63 21.27 3.14 14.12
CA ASN A 63 20.63 2.56 15.29
C ASN A 63 19.25 1.99 14.97
N VAL A 64 18.43 2.67 14.14
CA VAL A 64 17.13 2.15 13.70
C VAL A 64 17.30 0.89 12.85
N LEU A 65 18.31 0.86 11.97
CA LEU A 65 18.63 -0.34 11.19
C LEU A 65 19.02 -1.51 12.08
N GLN A 66 19.85 -1.26 13.12
CA GLN A 66 20.21 -2.28 14.12
C GLN A 66 18.97 -2.74 14.91
N MET A 67 18.09 -1.83 15.32
CA MET A 67 16.84 -2.17 16.00
C MET A 67 15.95 -3.08 15.15
N CYS A 68 15.96 -2.91 13.82
CA CYS A 68 15.19 -3.76 12.90
C CYS A 68 15.72 -5.20 12.83
N THR A 69 16.87 -5.51 13.42
CA THR A 69 17.34 -6.91 13.52
C THR A 69 16.78 -7.64 14.74
N TRP A 70 16.08 -6.95 15.65
CA TRP A 70 15.50 -7.57 16.84
C TRP A 70 14.23 -8.37 16.46
N GLU A 71 14.04 -9.51 17.11
CA GLU A 71 12.85 -10.33 17.06
C GLU A 71 11.76 -9.85 18.04
N GLY A 72 10.49 -10.08 17.66
CA GLY A 72 9.34 -9.82 18.53
C GLY A 72 9.10 -8.35 18.86
N LEU A 73 9.33 -7.44 17.90
CA LEU A 73 9.17 -6.00 18.12
C LEU A 73 7.74 -5.63 18.55
N ILE A 74 7.63 -4.98 19.71
CA ILE A 74 6.42 -4.34 20.22
C ILE A 74 6.64 -2.84 20.22
N LEU A 75 5.78 -2.10 19.51
CA LEU A 75 5.86 -0.64 19.39
C LEU A 75 4.68 0.00 20.11
N ARG A 76 4.95 0.99 20.96
CA ARG A 76 3.94 1.75 21.71
C ARG A 76 4.24 3.23 21.65
N LEU A 77 3.31 4.02 21.10
CA LEU A 77 3.38 5.47 21.17
C LEU A 77 2.82 5.95 22.51
N VAL A 78 3.55 6.83 23.18
CA VAL A 78 3.11 7.54 24.38
C VAL A 78 3.08 9.04 24.07
N GLN A 79 1.89 9.63 24.11
CA GLN A 79 1.64 11.07 23.91
C GLN A 79 1.88 11.85 25.22
N ALA A 80 3.05 11.66 25.81
CA ALA A 80 3.57 12.51 26.87
C ALA A 80 4.54 13.54 26.24
N PRO A 81 4.90 14.65 26.92
CA PRO A 81 5.97 15.52 26.42
C PRO A 81 7.19 14.68 26.05
N ALA A 82 7.75 14.93 24.86
CA ALA A 82 8.82 14.12 24.29
C ALA A 82 9.96 13.97 25.33
N ALA A 83 10.30 12.73 25.68
CA ALA A 83 11.25 12.42 26.76
C ALA A 83 12.70 12.92 26.51
N ALA A 84 12.94 13.57 25.37
CA ALA A 84 14.24 14.09 24.94
C ALA A 84 14.62 15.41 25.63
N THR A 85 14.21 15.67 26.87
CA THR A 85 14.57 16.91 27.58
C THR A 85 16.07 17.03 27.86
N TRP A 86 16.82 15.92 27.87
CA TRP A 86 18.26 15.90 28.18
C TRP A 86 19.16 15.42 27.01
N TRP A 87 18.59 15.05 25.86
CA TRP A 87 19.34 14.75 24.63
C TRP A 87 18.45 14.97 23.40
N LYS A 88 18.62 16.11 22.73
CA LYS A 88 18.04 16.36 21.41
C LYS A 88 19.12 16.30 20.33
N LEU A 89 18.73 15.84 19.15
CA LEU A 89 19.52 16.01 17.94
C LEU A 89 19.66 17.51 17.66
N ALA A 90 20.86 17.95 17.27
CA ALA A 90 21.08 19.33 16.85
C ALA A 90 20.19 19.69 15.65
N GLU A 91 20.00 18.74 14.74
CA GLU A 91 19.10 18.86 13.61
C GLU A 91 18.06 17.73 13.68
N PRO A 92 16.77 18.04 13.81
CA PRO A 92 15.71 17.04 13.70
C PRO A 92 15.67 16.42 12.29
N VAL A 93 15.20 15.18 12.18
CA VAL A 93 15.05 14.48 10.89
C VAL A 93 13.61 14.01 10.69
N PRO A 94 13.00 14.18 9.51
CA PRO A 94 11.64 13.69 9.27
C PRO A 94 11.55 12.17 9.46
N ALA A 95 10.52 11.71 10.16
CA ALA A 95 10.32 10.27 10.39
C ALA A 95 10.18 9.50 9.05
N ARG A 96 9.57 10.11 8.03
CA ARG A 96 9.53 9.54 6.66
C ARG A 96 10.91 9.32 6.06
N THR A 97 11.88 10.20 6.31
CA THR A 97 13.24 10.11 5.75
C THR A 97 13.96 8.91 6.32
N VAL A 98 13.89 8.73 7.65
CA VAL A 98 14.46 7.56 8.33
C VAL A 98 13.78 6.28 7.83
N ALA A 99 12.44 6.26 7.75
CA ALA A 99 11.70 5.09 7.28
C ALA A 99 12.09 4.67 5.83
N LEU A 100 12.17 5.63 4.91
CA LEU A 100 12.57 5.37 3.52
C LEU A 100 14.00 4.86 3.42
N GLN A 101 14.94 5.49 4.11
CA GLN A 101 16.33 5.03 4.12
C GLN A 101 16.46 3.63 4.72
N THR A 102 15.78 3.35 5.84
CA THR A 102 15.82 2.04 6.51
C THR A 102 15.25 0.95 5.61
N MET A 103 14.13 1.22 4.94
CA MET A 103 13.56 0.28 3.99
C MET A 103 14.45 0.06 2.76
N ARG A 104 15.05 1.12 2.20
CA ARG A 104 16.03 1.01 1.09
C ARG A 104 17.18 0.08 1.47
N ALA A 105 17.71 0.21 2.68
CA ALA A 105 18.76 -0.67 3.19
C ALA A 105 18.28 -2.11 3.38
N ALA A 106 17.08 -2.30 3.96
CA ALA A 106 16.50 -3.61 4.20
C ALA A 106 16.23 -4.41 2.92
N VAL A 107 15.79 -3.75 1.84
CA VAL A 107 15.49 -4.42 0.56
C VAL A 107 16.72 -4.61 -0.34
N LYS A 108 17.81 -3.87 -0.10
CA LYS A 108 19.03 -3.91 -0.94
C LYS A 108 19.64 -5.32 -1.03
N GLY A 109 19.63 -6.06 0.09
CA GLY A 109 20.22 -7.39 0.19
C GLY A 109 19.28 -8.55 -0.13
N VAL A 110 18.03 -8.28 -0.49
CA VAL A 110 17.06 -9.34 -0.79
C VAL A 110 17.30 -9.88 -2.20
N ASP A 111 17.26 -11.21 -2.34
CA ASP A 111 17.43 -11.88 -3.62
C ASP A 111 16.32 -11.50 -4.62
N THR A 112 16.69 -11.40 -5.89
CA THR A 112 15.77 -10.94 -6.95
C THR A 112 14.59 -11.89 -7.15
N ALA A 113 14.75 -13.19 -6.85
CA ALA A 113 13.67 -14.17 -7.00
C ALA A 113 12.55 -13.94 -5.98
N SER A 114 12.89 -13.64 -4.72
CA SER A 114 11.95 -13.25 -3.67
C SER A 114 11.22 -11.95 -4.01
N VAL A 115 11.93 -10.95 -4.54
CA VAL A 115 11.32 -9.70 -5.01
C VAL A 115 10.34 -9.98 -6.15
N ARG A 116 10.73 -10.82 -7.11
CA ARG A 116 9.90 -11.20 -8.26
C ARG A 116 8.65 -11.96 -7.84
N SER A 117 8.80 -12.99 -7.00
CA SER A 117 7.66 -13.71 -6.40
C SER A 117 6.74 -12.78 -5.62
N GLY A 118 7.33 -11.82 -4.91
CA GLY A 118 6.61 -10.82 -4.13
C GLY A 118 5.83 -9.82 -4.99
N LEU A 119 6.28 -9.43 -6.17
CA LEU A 119 5.62 -8.45 -7.03
C LEU A 119 4.68 -9.08 -8.07
N GLY A 120 5.12 -10.16 -8.70
CA GLY A 120 4.48 -10.77 -9.87
C GLY A 120 4.41 -9.83 -11.08
N ASN A 121 3.73 -10.28 -12.14
CA ASN A 121 3.42 -9.45 -13.30
C ASN A 121 2.12 -8.66 -13.07
N THR A 122 2.15 -7.72 -12.11
CA THR A 122 0.98 -6.93 -11.73
C THR A 122 1.27 -5.44 -11.88
N THR A 123 0.30 -4.67 -12.36
CA THR A 123 0.37 -3.20 -12.34
C THR A 123 0.10 -2.70 -10.93
N TYR A 124 0.95 -1.83 -10.40
CA TYR A 124 0.75 -1.18 -9.11
C TYR A 124 0.37 0.28 -9.31
N HIS A 125 -0.42 0.82 -8.37
CA HIS A 125 -0.67 2.25 -8.26
C HIS A 125 -0.29 2.73 -6.85
N LEU A 126 0.06 4.00 -6.74
CA LEU A 126 0.29 4.63 -5.45
C LEU A 126 -1.03 4.73 -4.68
N THR A 127 -1.00 4.35 -3.41
CA THR A 127 -2.10 4.65 -2.50
C THR A 127 -2.05 6.13 -2.11
N GLU A 128 -3.10 6.67 -1.51
CA GLU A 128 -3.07 8.02 -0.95
C GLU A 128 -1.91 8.20 0.05
N ALA A 129 -1.65 7.15 0.85
CA ALA A 129 -0.49 7.09 1.73
C ALA A 129 0.82 7.19 0.95
N GLY A 130 0.94 6.47 -0.17
CA GLY A 130 2.11 6.54 -1.06
C GLY A 130 2.31 7.90 -1.70
N GLU A 131 1.26 8.53 -2.22
CA GLU A 131 1.36 9.90 -2.77
C GLU A 131 1.77 10.91 -1.69
N SER A 132 1.27 10.76 -0.46
CA SER A 132 1.68 11.61 0.68
C SER A 132 3.13 11.39 1.10
N LEU A 133 3.61 10.13 1.05
CA LEU A 133 4.96 9.75 1.47
C LEU A 133 6.06 10.49 0.68
N PHE A 134 5.77 10.86 -0.57
CA PHE A 134 6.73 11.49 -1.46
C PHE A 134 6.70 13.02 -1.45
N ARG A 135 5.76 13.64 -0.72
CA ARG A 135 5.74 15.10 -0.58
C ARG A 135 6.94 15.55 0.26
N GLY A 136 7.92 16.18 -0.40
CA GLY A 136 9.15 16.65 0.27
C GLY A 136 10.04 15.51 0.76
N ALA A 137 10.00 14.35 0.10
CA ALA A 137 10.96 13.28 0.30
C ALA A 137 12.04 13.33 -0.80
N GLU A 138 13.28 13.07 -0.43
CA GLU A 138 14.38 12.94 -1.39
C GLU A 138 14.29 11.57 -2.10
N LEU A 139 13.88 11.62 -3.37
CA LEU A 139 13.81 10.46 -4.24
C LEU A 139 15.10 10.33 -5.04
N ARG A 140 15.56 9.09 -5.20
CA ARG A 140 16.66 8.76 -6.12
C ARG A 140 16.16 8.84 -7.58
N PRO A 141 17.06 8.99 -8.56
CA PRO A 141 16.68 9.01 -9.98
C PRO A 141 15.83 7.79 -10.38
N GLU A 142 16.19 6.61 -9.88
CA GLU A 142 15.49 5.37 -10.21
C GLU A 142 14.09 5.30 -9.60
N GLU A 143 13.94 5.86 -8.41
CA GLU A 143 12.64 5.93 -7.72
C GLU A 143 11.71 6.90 -8.45
N THR A 144 12.26 8.03 -8.91
CA THR A 144 11.52 9.02 -9.71
C THR A 144 11.04 8.40 -11.03
N ALA A 145 11.91 7.65 -11.72
CA ALA A 145 11.56 6.92 -12.93
C ALA A 145 10.46 5.88 -12.67
N VAL A 146 10.54 5.12 -11.59
CA VAL A 146 9.50 4.17 -11.20
C VAL A 146 8.16 4.87 -10.99
N LEU A 147 8.11 5.98 -10.25
CA LEU A 147 6.85 6.70 -10.02
C LEU A 147 6.24 7.21 -11.33
N PHE A 148 7.07 7.66 -12.27
CA PHE A 148 6.65 8.09 -13.60
C PHE A 148 6.00 6.94 -14.40
N TRP A 149 6.56 5.73 -14.34
CA TRP A 149 6.04 4.56 -15.07
C TRP A 149 4.84 3.90 -14.38
N LEU A 150 4.81 3.86 -13.05
CA LEU A 150 3.65 3.38 -12.29
C LEU A 150 2.39 4.19 -12.60
N ARG A 151 2.52 5.53 -12.71
CA ARG A 151 1.40 6.41 -13.12
C ARG A 151 0.88 6.11 -14.52
N ARG A 152 1.71 5.55 -15.40
CA ARG A 152 1.33 5.10 -16.75
C ARG A 152 0.78 3.67 -16.79
N GLY A 153 0.71 3.00 -15.63
CA GLY A 153 0.14 1.66 -15.53
C GLY A 153 1.05 0.54 -16.02
N VAL A 154 2.36 0.80 -16.09
CA VAL A 154 3.33 -0.23 -16.47
C VAL A 154 3.32 -1.38 -15.45
N PRO A 155 3.28 -2.65 -15.90
CA PRO A 155 3.43 -3.81 -15.02
C PRO A 155 4.76 -3.82 -14.27
N ALA A 156 4.76 -4.34 -13.04
CA ALA A 156 5.96 -4.31 -12.21
C ALA A 156 7.17 -5.01 -12.84
N GLU A 157 6.96 -6.13 -13.53
CA GLU A 157 8.04 -6.92 -14.13
C GLU A 157 8.78 -6.17 -15.25
N ASP A 158 8.04 -5.37 -16.03
CA ASP A 158 8.59 -4.57 -17.13
C ASP A 158 9.44 -3.39 -16.62
N LEU A 159 9.26 -2.95 -15.38
CA LEU A 159 10.06 -1.88 -14.80
C LEU A 159 11.55 -2.26 -14.70
N LEU A 160 11.89 -3.54 -14.66
CA LEU A 160 13.30 -3.97 -14.60
C LEU A 160 14.08 -3.58 -15.86
N THR A 161 13.42 -3.59 -17.02
CA THR A 161 14.05 -3.36 -18.33
C THR A 161 13.90 -1.92 -18.82
N LEU A 162 13.03 -1.13 -18.19
CA LEU A 162 12.82 0.27 -18.53
C LEU A 162 13.98 1.17 -18.12
N THR A 163 14.27 2.14 -19.00
CA THR A 163 15.33 3.12 -18.81
C THR A 163 15.15 3.87 -17.50
N GLY A 164 16.23 3.95 -16.72
CA GLY A 164 16.27 4.65 -15.46
C GLY A 164 15.72 3.88 -14.26
N CYS A 165 15.08 2.71 -14.42
CA CYS A 165 14.58 1.94 -13.27
C CYS A 165 15.59 0.89 -12.78
N GLY A 166 15.89 -0.09 -13.63
CA GLY A 166 16.77 -1.21 -13.30
C GLY A 166 16.35 -2.00 -12.04
N LEU A 167 17.29 -2.74 -11.45
CA LEU A 167 17.03 -3.54 -10.24
C LEU A 167 16.72 -2.67 -9.01
N ALA A 168 17.33 -1.49 -8.91
CA ALA A 168 17.07 -0.56 -7.81
C ALA A 168 15.63 -0.05 -7.82
N GLY A 169 15.12 0.35 -8.98
CA GLY A 169 13.73 0.74 -9.19
C GLY A 169 12.76 -0.44 -8.97
N TYR A 170 13.09 -1.64 -9.45
CA TYR A 170 12.26 -2.82 -9.21
C TYR A 170 12.11 -3.14 -7.71
N ARG A 171 13.22 -3.10 -6.96
CA ARG A 171 13.20 -3.24 -5.50
C ARG A 171 12.43 -2.11 -4.82
N PHE A 172 12.46 -0.91 -5.36
CA PHE A 172 11.67 0.22 -4.85
C PHE A 172 10.17 -0.05 -4.94
N VAL A 173 9.65 -0.60 -6.05
CA VAL A 173 8.22 -0.98 -6.14
C VAL A 173 7.84 -1.98 -5.05
N TRP A 174 8.69 -2.98 -4.83
CA TRP A 174 8.47 -3.97 -3.79
C TRP A 174 8.50 -3.35 -2.39
N MET A 175 9.42 -2.43 -2.15
CA MET A 175 9.45 -1.62 -0.94
C MET A 175 8.14 -0.86 -0.73
N LEU A 176 7.58 -0.23 -1.77
CA LEU A 176 6.31 0.48 -1.68
C LEU A 176 5.15 -0.46 -1.37
N LYS A 177 5.14 -1.65 -1.97
CA LYS A 177 4.16 -2.71 -1.62
C LYS A 177 4.28 -3.10 -0.15
N LEU A 178 5.49 -3.35 0.34
CA LEU A 178 5.74 -3.71 1.74
C LEU A 178 5.30 -2.59 2.69
N LEU A 179 5.47 -1.32 2.32
CA LEU A 179 5.03 -0.19 3.12
C LEU A 179 3.52 0.08 3.04
N GLY A 180 2.78 -0.57 2.12
CA GLY A 180 1.39 -0.21 1.81
C GLY A 180 1.25 1.12 1.06
N ALA A 181 2.36 1.66 0.56
CA ALA A 181 2.43 2.88 -0.26
C ALA A 181 2.07 2.61 -1.73
N ALA A 182 2.18 1.36 -2.18
CA ALA A 182 1.67 0.91 -3.46
C ALA A 182 0.76 -0.30 -3.27
N SER A 183 -0.32 -0.34 -4.03
CA SER A 183 -1.23 -1.49 -4.04
C SER A 183 -1.41 -2.00 -5.47
N PRO A 184 -1.59 -3.31 -5.65
CA PRO A 184 -1.88 -3.84 -6.98
C PRO A 184 -3.15 -3.15 -7.47
N LYS A 185 -3.12 -2.70 -8.71
CA LYS A 185 -4.31 -2.23 -9.41
C LYS A 185 -5.16 -3.48 -9.64
N ALA A 186 -6.06 -3.75 -8.68
CA ALA A 186 -7.01 -4.84 -8.81
C ALA A 186 -7.77 -4.62 -10.12
N GLY A 187 -7.86 -5.66 -10.94
CA GLY A 187 -8.70 -5.60 -12.14
C GLY A 187 -10.17 -5.42 -11.80
N GLY A 188 -10.55 -5.66 -10.54
CA GLY A 188 -11.90 -5.59 -10.00
C GLY A 188 -12.16 -4.32 -9.18
N SER A 189 -13.32 -3.69 -9.38
CA SER A 189 -13.74 -2.47 -8.71
C SER A 189 -14.58 -2.77 -7.46
N TYR A 190 -13.97 -2.65 -6.28
CA TYR A 190 -14.66 -2.85 -5.01
C TYR A 190 -15.82 -1.86 -4.76
N PRO A 191 -15.70 -0.55 -5.08
CA PRO A 191 -16.83 0.38 -4.98
C PRO A 191 -17.99 -0.01 -5.90
N LEU A 192 -17.70 -0.46 -7.12
CA LEU A 192 -18.72 -0.93 -8.06
C LEU A 192 -19.41 -2.20 -7.53
N LEU A 193 -18.65 -3.13 -6.96
CA LEU A 193 -19.18 -4.34 -6.32
C LEU A 193 -20.17 -3.99 -5.19
N LEU A 194 -19.81 -3.05 -4.33
CA LEU A 194 -20.71 -2.58 -3.27
C LEU A 194 -21.97 -1.90 -3.82
N ARG A 195 -21.83 -1.08 -4.89
CA ARG A 195 -22.98 -0.45 -5.56
C ARG A 195 -23.93 -1.49 -6.14
N LYS A 196 -23.43 -2.45 -6.92
CA LYS A 196 -24.24 -3.52 -7.51
C LYS A 196 -24.89 -4.40 -6.46
N ARG A 197 -24.18 -4.72 -5.37
CA ARG A 197 -24.76 -5.45 -4.23
C ARG A 197 -25.93 -4.70 -3.58
N ARG A 198 -25.84 -3.38 -3.44
CA ARG A 198 -26.94 -2.54 -2.93
C ARG A 198 -28.12 -2.51 -3.91
N GLN A 199 -27.84 -2.40 -5.22
CA GLN A 199 -28.86 -2.44 -6.27
C GLN A 199 -29.63 -3.77 -6.27
N MET A 200 -28.94 -4.92 -6.15
CA MET A 200 -29.59 -6.23 -6.01
C MET A 200 -30.46 -6.32 -4.75
N ARG A 201 -29.99 -5.83 -3.60
CA ARG A 201 -30.79 -5.80 -2.37
C ARG A 201 -32.03 -4.93 -2.47
N LYS A 202 -31.97 -3.88 -3.28
CA LYS A 202 -33.09 -2.98 -3.56
C LYS A 202 -34.00 -3.45 -4.70
N GLN A 203 -33.69 -4.59 -5.32
CA GLN A 203 -34.45 -5.16 -6.45
C GLN A 203 -34.71 -4.13 -7.56
N VAL A 204 -33.66 -3.43 -7.97
CA VAL A 204 -33.76 -2.49 -9.10
C VAL A 204 -34.05 -3.21 -10.42
N SER A 205 -34.61 -2.51 -11.40
CA SER A 205 -34.90 -3.05 -12.73
C SER A 205 -33.67 -3.62 -13.43
N ALA A 206 -33.87 -4.52 -14.39
CA ALA A 206 -32.79 -5.10 -15.19
C ALA A 206 -31.96 -4.01 -15.91
N HIS A 207 -32.63 -2.97 -16.44
CA HIS A 207 -31.99 -1.81 -17.06
C HIS A 207 -31.13 -1.03 -16.05
N ALA A 208 -31.66 -0.75 -14.85
CA ALA A 208 -30.90 -0.07 -13.80
C ALA A 208 -29.73 -0.92 -13.28
N LEU A 209 -29.87 -2.23 -13.21
CA LEU A 209 -28.79 -3.14 -12.81
C LEU A 209 -27.65 -3.17 -13.84
N LEU A 210 -27.94 -2.94 -15.12
CA LEU A 210 -26.94 -2.78 -16.18
C LEU A 210 -26.48 -1.32 -16.40
N ASP A 211 -26.92 -0.38 -15.58
CA ASP A 211 -26.67 1.07 -15.72
C ASP A 211 -27.12 1.61 -17.10
N LEU A 212 -28.25 1.13 -17.59
CA LEU A 212 -28.87 1.52 -18.86
C LEU A 212 -30.16 2.31 -18.64
N PRO A 213 -30.54 3.21 -19.58
CA PRO A 213 -31.85 3.84 -19.58
C PRO A 213 -32.95 2.82 -19.91
N GLU A 214 -34.16 3.05 -19.39
CA GLU A 214 -35.35 2.26 -19.73
C GLU A 214 -35.59 2.27 -21.24
N GLY A 215 -35.87 1.09 -21.82
CA GLY A 215 -36.02 0.91 -23.27
C GLY A 215 -34.73 0.64 -24.05
N ALA A 216 -33.56 0.58 -23.38
CA ALA A 216 -32.34 0.10 -24.04
C ALA A 216 -32.50 -1.36 -24.51
N GLY A 217 -32.00 -1.65 -25.71
CA GLY A 217 -32.16 -2.96 -26.35
C GLY A 217 -31.09 -3.99 -25.99
N GLY A 218 -31.26 -5.22 -26.46
CA GLY A 218 -30.35 -6.33 -26.16
C GLY A 218 -28.90 -6.11 -26.57
N ARG A 219 -28.63 -5.35 -27.65
CA ARG A 219 -27.24 -5.03 -28.05
C ARG A 219 -26.52 -4.17 -27.00
N ASP A 220 -27.21 -3.18 -26.44
CA ASP A 220 -26.66 -2.28 -25.42
C ASP A 220 -26.50 -3.03 -24.09
N ALA A 221 -27.44 -3.90 -23.76
CA ALA A 221 -27.35 -4.81 -22.61
C ALA A 221 -26.08 -5.69 -22.67
N ARG A 222 -25.76 -6.29 -23.82
CA ARG A 222 -24.50 -7.07 -24.00
C ARG A 222 -23.24 -6.23 -23.86
N ILE A 223 -23.27 -4.97 -24.29
CA ILE A 223 -22.11 -4.07 -24.16
C ILE A 223 -21.93 -3.66 -22.70
N ALA A 224 -23.02 -3.30 -22.02
CA ALA A 224 -23.02 -2.95 -20.60
C ALA A 224 -22.57 -4.13 -19.73
N LEU A 225 -23.10 -5.33 -19.98
CA LEU A 225 -22.69 -6.57 -19.31
C LEU A 225 -21.18 -6.79 -19.45
N ARG A 226 -20.64 -6.75 -20.67
CA ARG A 226 -19.20 -6.95 -20.90
C ARG A 226 -18.34 -5.93 -20.14
N LYS A 227 -18.76 -4.66 -20.10
CA LYS A 227 -18.06 -3.60 -19.34
C LYS A 227 -18.09 -3.90 -17.84
N LEU A 228 -19.24 -4.24 -17.29
CA LEU A 228 -19.41 -4.50 -15.86
C LEU A 228 -18.69 -5.78 -15.41
N VAL A 229 -18.79 -6.87 -16.18
CA VAL A 229 -18.11 -8.14 -15.87
C VAL A 229 -16.60 -7.98 -15.87
N ARG A 230 -16.03 -7.22 -16.82
CA ARG A 230 -14.57 -6.96 -16.84
C ARG A 230 -14.06 -6.40 -15.50
N ASP A 231 -14.88 -5.61 -14.82
CA ASP A 231 -14.51 -4.91 -13.60
C ASP A 231 -15.10 -5.58 -12.34
N LEU A 232 -15.90 -6.63 -12.48
CA LEU A 232 -16.56 -7.33 -11.36
C LEU A 232 -16.34 -8.84 -11.33
N HIS A 233 -15.66 -9.43 -12.32
CA HIS A 233 -15.43 -10.87 -12.37
C HIS A 233 -14.63 -11.35 -11.15
N PRO A 234 -14.96 -12.51 -10.54
CA PRO A 234 -14.30 -13.00 -9.33
C PRO A 234 -12.78 -13.05 -9.43
N ASP A 235 -12.26 -13.47 -10.58
CA ASP A 235 -10.83 -13.61 -10.85
C ASP A 235 -10.07 -12.27 -10.82
N ARG A 236 -10.79 -11.15 -10.95
CA ARG A 236 -10.21 -9.80 -11.00
C ARG A 236 -9.82 -9.26 -9.64
N PHE A 237 -10.31 -9.89 -8.56
CA PHE A 237 -9.98 -9.53 -7.18
C PHE A 237 -8.74 -10.26 -6.65
N GLY A 238 -8.16 -11.16 -7.45
CA GLY A 238 -6.94 -11.90 -7.14
C GLY A 238 -7.17 -13.11 -6.21
N GLU A 239 -6.25 -14.07 -6.24
CA GLU A 239 -6.39 -15.35 -5.54
C GLU A 239 -6.45 -15.22 -4.02
N ARG A 240 -5.89 -14.15 -3.46
CA ARG A 240 -5.88 -13.86 -2.01
C ARG A 240 -7.10 -13.09 -1.53
N ALA A 241 -8.07 -12.79 -2.40
CA ALA A 241 -9.30 -12.13 -1.99
C ALA A 241 -10.08 -13.00 -0.98
N PRO A 242 -10.70 -12.40 0.04
CA PRO A 242 -11.55 -13.14 0.98
C PRO A 242 -12.60 -13.99 0.22
N PRO A 243 -12.84 -15.25 0.60
CA PRO A 243 -13.81 -16.11 -0.08
C PRO A 243 -15.21 -15.50 -0.16
N ALA A 244 -15.60 -14.70 0.84
CA ALA A 244 -16.87 -13.97 0.85
C ALA A 244 -16.97 -12.90 -0.25
N LEU A 245 -15.85 -12.27 -0.61
CA LEU A 245 -15.78 -11.26 -1.66
C LEU A 245 -15.95 -11.91 -3.04
N ARG A 246 -15.25 -13.03 -3.29
CA ARG A 246 -15.40 -13.78 -4.56
C ARG A 246 -16.82 -14.31 -4.74
N ARG A 247 -17.44 -14.80 -3.66
CA ARG A 247 -18.85 -15.23 -3.68
C ARG A 247 -19.79 -14.08 -4.05
N ALA A 248 -19.68 -12.94 -3.37
CA ALA A 248 -20.50 -11.77 -3.67
C ALA A 248 -20.30 -11.26 -5.10
N SER A 249 -19.07 -11.29 -5.61
CA SER A 249 -18.75 -10.98 -7.00
C SER A 249 -19.42 -11.95 -7.99
N GLY A 250 -19.36 -13.25 -7.72
CA GLY A 250 -20.02 -14.28 -8.53
C GLY A 250 -21.55 -14.10 -8.59
N GLU A 251 -22.18 -13.87 -7.43
CA GLU A 251 -23.62 -13.60 -7.32
C GLU A 251 -24.03 -12.39 -8.16
N ILE A 252 -23.23 -11.31 -8.14
CA ILE A 252 -23.48 -10.10 -8.94
C ILE A 252 -23.31 -10.39 -10.44
N VAL A 253 -22.28 -11.13 -10.84
CA VAL A 253 -22.07 -11.48 -12.25
C VAL A 253 -23.24 -12.31 -12.79
N THR A 254 -23.72 -13.30 -12.03
CA THR A 254 -24.91 -14.07 -12.40
C THR A 254 -26.13 -13.17 -12.57
N ALA A 255 -26.38 -12.27 -11.61
CA ALA A 255 -27.52 -11.35 -11.70
C ALA A 255 -27.42 -10.39 -12.90
N LEU A 256 -26.22 -9.97 -13.30
CA LEU A 256 -26.00 -9.14 -14.48
C LEU A 256 -26.27 -9.93 -15.78
N VAL A 257 -25.90 -11.21 -15.84
CA VAL A 257 -26.21 -12.10 -16.96
C VAL A 257 -27.73 -12.30 -17.08
N ASP A 258 -28.41 -12.54 -15.96
CA ASP A 258 -29.87 -12.69 -15.94
C ASP A 258 -30.58 -11.40 -16.38
N ALA A 259 -30.09 -10.24 -15.95
CA ALA A 259 -30.60 -8.94 -16.38
C ALA A 259 -30.43 -8.73 -17.90
N GLU A 260 -29.27 -9.10 -18.47
CA GLU A 260 -29.06 -9.02 -19.92
C GLU A 260 -30.05 -9.91 -20.68
N ALA A 261 -30.26 -11.15 -20.20
CA ALA A 261 -31.18 -12.09 -20.81
C ALA A 261 -32.64 -11.61 -20.77
N ARG A 262 -33.07 -10.94 -19.69
CA ARG A 262 -34.41 -10.33 -19.59
C ARG A 262 -34.61 -9.22 -20.62
N ILE A 263 -33.64 -8.31 -20.72
CA ILE A 263 -33.69 -7.22 -21.71
C ILE A 263 -33.65 -7.77 -23.14
N ALA A 264 -32.80 -8.77 -23.39
CA ALA A 264 -32.66 -9.39 -24.71
C ALA A 264 -33.93 -10.16 -25.15
N SER A 265 -34.68 -10.72 -24.20
CA SER A 265 -35.93 -11.46 -24.47
C SER A 265 -37.18 -10.58 -24.51
N GLY A 266 -37.06 -9.27 -24.25
CA GLY A 266 -38.20 -8.35 -24.23
C GLY A 266 -39.20 -8.61 -23.10
N ARG A 267 -38.82 -9.38 -22.08
CA ARG A 267 -39.63 -9.58 -20.88
C ARG A 267 -39.41 -8.37 -19.96
N ALA A 268 -40.37 -7.46 -19.93
CA ALA A 268 -40.42 -6.40 -18.93
C ALA A 268 -40.57 -7.01 -17.52
N ASP A 269 -39.91 -6.40 -16.54
CA ASP A 269 -39.95 -6.78 -15.12
C ASP A 269 -41.39 -6.76 -14.54
#